data_AF-K1SLG3-F1
#
_entry.id   AF-K1SLG3-F1
#
_cell.length_a   1.000
_cell.length_b   1.000
_cell.length_c   1.000
_cell.angle_alpha   90.00
_cell.angle_beta   90.00
_cell.angle_gamma   90.00
#
_symmetry.space_group_name_H-M   'P 1'
#
loop_
_entity.id
_entity.type
_entity.pdbx_description
1 polymer ?
#
loop_
_entity_poly.entity_id
_entity_poly.type
_entity_poly.pdbx_seq_one_letter_code
_entity_poly.pdbx_strand_id
1 'polypeptide(L)'
;GLIRVREFTMKDAYSFHTSQEDLEEYYAEVYEAYNRIFARAGLPEVVAVKSDSGMMGGSVSHEYMLLTPVGEDTIAYCSDCDYRANMEAAASITENKKDGDDEELKLVETPNIHTIEDICTFLGTPLEKSCKAVVYQQNSDDKFVVVFIRGDLDVNETKLTNYLCENIHPGVITEECGLKAGFIGPCNLSGDFRVVYDSSLKGTNNLSCGANKEGYHYTGLCMERDVPDAEYVDVAKITPAAFARIAASIP
;
A
#
# COMPACT_ATOMS: atom_id res chain seq x y z
N GLY A 1 26.00 10.77 10.52
CA GLY A 1 26.13 11.46 11.83
C GLY A 1 25.45 10.62 12.89
N LEU A 2 25.16 11.15 14.08
CA LEU A 2 24.54 10.37 15.18
C LEU A 2 23.15 9.79 14.84
N ILE A 3 22.44 10.39 13.89
CA ILE A 3 21.10 9.97 13.45
C ILE A 3 21.10 8.56 12.81
N ARG A 4 22.22 8.13 12.20
CA ARG A 4 22.34 6.81 11.58
C ARG A 4 23.77 6.27 11.71
N VAL A 5 23.98 5.44 12.73
CA VAL A 5 25.27 4.83 13.10
C VAL A 5 25.11 3.33 13.29
N ARG A 6 26.23 2.59 13.23
CA ARG A 6 26.23 1.14 13.48
C ARG A 6 26.26 0.77 14.96
N GLU A 7 26.70 1.70 15.82
CA GLU A 7 26.76 1.54 17.27
C GLU A 7 26.12 2.77 17.91
N PHE A 8 25.12 2.55 18.75
CA PHE A 8 24.35 3.61 19.41
C PHE A 8 23.86 3.13 20.77
N THR A 9 23.48 4.07 21.62
CA THR A 9 22.81 3.77 22.88
C THR A 9 21.30 3.70 22.65
N MET A 10 20.69 2.60 23.08
CA MET A 10 19.24 2.40 23.03
C MET A 10 18.71 2.23 24.45
N LYS A 11 17.56 2.83 24.75
CA LYS A 11 16.76 2.45 25.91
C LYS A 11 15.64 1.54 25.43
N ASP A 12 15.80 0.27 25.70
CA ASP A 12 14.83 -0.80 25.50
C ASP A 12 14.12 -1.13 26.82
N ALA A 13 12.86 -1.55 26.74
CA ALA A 13 12.10 -2.02 27.88
C ALA A 13 11.16 -3.14 27.43
N TYR A 14 10.93 -4.09 28.32
CA TYR A 14 10.09 -5.24 28.10
C TYR A 14 9.16 -5.39 29.30
N SER A 15 7.87 -5.58 29.02
CA SER A 15 6.85 -5.85 30.02
C SER A 15 6.17 -7.19 29.74
N PHE A 16 5.65 -7.82 30.79
CA PHE A 16 5.04 -9.15 30.73
C PHE A 16 3.69 -9.08 31.43
N HIS A 17 2.63 -9.42 30.70
CA HIS A 17 1.25 -9.22 31.14
C HIS A 17 0.49 -10.53 31.16
N THR A 18 -0.49 -10.62 32.06
CA THR A 18 -1.31 -11.83 32.22
C THR A 18 -2.59 -11.81 31.37
N SER A 19 -2.94 -10.64 30.84
CA SER A 19 -4.06 -10.42 29.92
C SER A 19 -3.74 -9.32 28.90
N GLN A 20 -4.56 -9.23 27.86
CA GLN A 20 -4.49 -8.16 26.87
C GLN A 20 -4.83 -6.78 27.47
N GLU A 21 -5.78 -6.73 28.41
CA GLU A 21 -6.18 -5.50 29.12
C GLU A 21 -5.03 -4.93 29.96
N ASP A 22 -4.32 -5.79 30.70
CA ASP A 22 -3.12 -5.43 31.48
C ASP A 22 -2.00 -4.88 30.58
N LEU A 23 -1.80 -5.49 29.39
CA LEU A 23 -0.88 -4.96 28.38
C LEU A 23 -1.31 -3.57 27.87
N GLU A 24 -2.59 -3.38 27.56
CA GLU A 24 -3.12 -2.12 27.03
C GLU A 24 -3.02 -0.97 28.04
N GLU A 25 -3.31 -1.24 29.32
CA GLU A 25 -3.14 -0.27 30.41
C GLU A 25 -1.67 0.16 30.55
N TYR A 26 -0.75 -0.80 30.62
CA TYR A 26 0.68 -0.51 30.73
C TYR A 26 1.23 0.19 29.49
N TYR A 27 0.77 -0.20 28.30
CA TYR A 27 1.14 0.44 27.05
C TYR A 27 0.77 1.93 27.05
N ALA A 28 -0.43 2.28 27.55
CA ALA A 28 -0.86 3.67 27.70
C ALA A 28 0.01 4.44 28.69
N GLU A 29 0.44 3.82 29.80
CA GLU A 29 1.38 4.44 30.73
C GLU A 29 2.74 4.74 30.10
N VAL A 30 3.28 3.78 29.34
CA VAL A 30 4.56 3.94 28.63
C VAL A 30 4.46 5.00 27.54
N TYR A 31 3.33 5.04 26.82
CA TYR A 31 3.05 6.06 25.83
C TYR A 31 3.17 7.46 26.45
N GLU A 32 2.44 7.69 27.55
CA GLU A 32 2.49 8.96 28.25
C GLU A 32 3.86 9.25 28.90
N ALA A 33 4.61 8.22 29.29
CA ALA A 33 5.97 8.39 29.80
C ALA A 33 6.92 8.91 28.72
N TYR A 34 6.83 8.41 27.48
CA TYR A 34 7.67 8.88 26.38
C TYR A 34 7.33 10.31 25.97
N ASN A 35 6.04 10.69 25.92
CA ASN A 35 5.62 12.09 25.76
C ASN A 35 6.31 13.01 26.78
N ARG A 36 6.31 12.63 28.06
CA ARG A 36 6.98 13.40 29.12
C ARG A 36 8.51 13.41 28.98
N ILE A 37 9.12 12.32 28.53
CA ILE A 37 10.58 12.23 28.33
C ILE A 37 11.03 13.22 27.26
N PHE A 38 10.39 13.23 26.09
CA PHE A 38 10.76 14.15 25.00
C PHE A 38 10.50 15.61 25.36
N ALA A 39 9.37 15.91 26.00
CA ALA A 39 9.09 17.26 26.50
C ALA A 39 10.16 17.74 27.50
N ARG A 40 10.59 16.90 28.44
CA ARG A 40 11.66 17.22 29.40
C ARG A 40 13.04 17.32 28.76
N ALA A 41 13.27 16.62 27.65
CA ALA A 41 14.49 16.71 26.86
C ALA A 41 14.56 17.99 26.00
N GLY A 42 13.52 18.82 26.01
CA GLY A 42 13.46 20.06 25.25
C GLY A 42 12.94 19.89 23.83
N LEU A 43 12.25 18.78 23.54
CA LEU A 43 11.64 18.46 22.24
C LEU A 43 10.13 18.21 22.41
N PRO A 44 9.34 19.19 22.89
CA PRO A 44 7.90 19.04 23.07
C PRO A 44 7.12 18.80 21.77
N GLU A 45 7.72 19.11 20.62
CA GLU A 45 7.15 18.90 19.30
C GLU A 45 7.30 17.47 18.75
N VAL A 46 7.89 16.55 19.52
CA VAL A 46 7.89 15.12 19.17
C VAL A 46 6.45 14.60 19.25
N VAL A 47 6.05 13.88 18.21
CA VAL A 47 4.68 13.36 18.08
C VAL A 47 4.72 11.84 18.03
N ALA A 48 3.80 11.21 18.75
CA ALA A 48 3.55 9.79 18.57
C ALA A 48 2.69 9.58 17.32
N VAL A 49 3.08 8.64 16.47
CA VAL A 49 2.41 8.29 15.22
C VAL A 49 2.18 6.79 15.19
N LYS A 50 1.04 6.34 14.64
CA LYS A 50 0.82 4.90 14.41
C LYS A 50 1.86 4.38 13.43
N SER A 51 2.45 3.23 13.71
CA SER A 51 3.51 2.66 12.86
C SER A 51 3.27 1.18 12.60
N ASP A 52 4.10 0.60 11.74
CA ASP A 52 4.09 -0.84 11.54
C ASP A 52 4.67 -1.53 12.78
N SER A 53 4.14 -2.72 13.12
CA SER A 53 4.74 -3.55 14.16
C SER A 53 5.91 -4.38 13.61
N GLY A 54 5.98 -4.53 12.29
CA GLY A 54 7.08 -5.17 11.56
C GLY A 54 7.40 -6.56 12.09
N MET A 55 8.70 -6.86 12.12
CA MET A 55 9.22 -8.14 12.61
C MET A 55 8.97 -8.39 14.11
N MET A 56 8.68 -7.34 14.90
CA MET A 56 8.38 -7.51 16.33
C MET A 56 6.99 -8.12 16.54
N GLY A 57 6.11 -8.02 15.54
CA GLY A 57 4.73 -8.50 15.62
C GLY A 57 3.87 -7.69 16.60
N GLY A 58 2.59 -8.03 16.65
CA GLY A 58 1.60 -7.32 17.46
C GLY A 58 0.67 -6.42 16.63
N SER A 59 -0.39 -5.93 17.26
CA SER A 59 -1.49 -5.20 16.60
C SER A 59 -1.41 -3.67 16.74
N VAL A 60 -0.63 -3.16 17.70
CA VAL A 60 -0.51 -1.74 17.99
C VAL A 60 0.96 -1.37 18.13
N SER A 61 1.40 -0.41 17.33
CA SER A 61 2.75 0.15 17.37
C SER A 61 2.66 1.68 17.23
N HIS A 62 3.50 2.38 17.99
CA HIS A 62 3.63 3.82 17.90
C HIS A 62 5.11 4.20 17.86
N GLU A 63 5.46 5.03 16.89
CA GLU A 63 6.77 5.66 16.80
C GLU A 63 6.71 7.10 17.31
N TYR A 64 7.77 7.54 17.97
CA TYR A 64 7.92 8.91 18.42
C TYR A 64 8.81 9.67 17.44
N MET A 65 8.21 10.58 16.70
CA MET A 65 8.82 11.25 15.57
C MET A 65 9.03 12.74 15.84
N LEU A 66 10.26 13.21 15.65
CA LEU A 66 10.54 14.65 15.55
C LEU A 66 10.31 15.10 14.11
N LEU A 67 9.31 15.94 13.88
CA LEU A 67 8.97 16.40 12.53
C LEU A 67 10.03 17.37 12.01
N THR A 68 10.81 16.94 11.01
CA THR A 68 11.89 17.74 10.43
C THR A 68 12.05 17.43 8.94
N PRO A 69 12.37 18.42 8.07
CA PRO A 69 12.56 18.19 6.63
C PRO A 69 13.70 17.24 6.27
N VAL A 70 14.60 16.94 7.21
CA VAL A 70 15.74 16.02 7.01
C VAL A 70 15.49 14.63 7.60
N GLY A 71 14.26 14.35 8.07
CA GLY A 71 13.86 13.03 8.54
C GLY A 71 13.86 12.01 7.41
N GLU A 72 14.18 10.75 7.72
CA GLU A 72 14.15 9.65 6.73
C GLU A 72 12.73 9.09 6.55
N ASP A 73 11.89 9.20 7.58
CA ASP A 73 10.50 8.77 7.56
C ASP A 73 9.55 9.84 7.00
N THR A 74 8.52 9.36 6.30
CA THR A 74 7.42 10.21 5.84
C THR A 74 6.20 9.95 6.72
N ILE A 75 5.66 11.02 7.31
CA ILE A 75 4.53 10.95 8.22
C ILE A 75 3.26 11.42 7.53
N ALA A 76 2.25 10.58 7.60
CA ALA A 76 0.88 10.88 7.28
C ALA A 76 0.27 11.70 8.43
N TYR A 77 -0.03 12.98 8.19
CA TYR A 77 -0.59 13.90 9.18
C TYR A 77 -1.91 14.54 8.69
N CYS A 78 -2.95 14.46 9.51
CA CYS A 78 -4.22 15.14 9.32
C CYS A 78 -4.17 16.55 9.95
N SER A 79 -4.44 17.60 9.19
CA SER A 79 -4.49 18.97 9.74
C SER A 79 -5.75 19.25 10.56
N ASP A 80 -6.81 18.50 10.29
CA ASP A 80 -8.15 18.78 10.81
C ASP A 80 -8.55 17.81 11.94
N CYS A 81 -7.68 16.84 12.26
CA CYS A 81 -7.93 15.77 13.23
C CYS A 81 -6.61 15.22 13.84
N ASP A 82 -6.71 14.40 14.88
CA ASP A 82 -5.53 13.85 15.57
C ASP A 82 -4.90 12.62 14.88
N TYR A 83 -5.31 12.30 13.65
CA TYR A 83 -4.74 11.16 12.92
C TYR A 83 -3.30 11.42 12.49
N ARG A 84 -2.40 10.54 12.94
CA ARG A 84 -0.98 10.52 12.56
C ARG A 84 -0.50 9.09 12.40
N ALA A 85 0.15 8.79 11.28
CA ALA A 85 0.73 7.48 11.03
C ALA A 85 2.03 7.60 10.23
N ASN A 86 2.95 6.66 10.39
CA ASN A 86 4.02 6.46 9.41
C ASN A 86 3.36 6.02 8.08
N MET A 87 3.88 6.48 6.94
CA MET A 87 3.35 6.15 5.60
C MET A 87 3.23 4.65 5.37
N GLU A 88 4.11 3.84 5.97
CA GLU A 88 4.06 2.38 5.91
C GLU A 88 2.79 1.79 6.55
N ALA A 89 2.27 2.41 7.60
CA ALA A 89 1.10 1.97 8.37
C ALA A 89 -0.17 2.77 8.09
N ALA A 90 -0.07 3.89 7.37
CA ALA A 90 -1.19 4.75 7.07
C ALA A 90 -2.21 4.05 6.17
N ALA A 91 -3.47 3.96 6.62
CA ALA A 91 -4.54 3.30 5.86
C ALA A 91 -4.82 4.05 4.53
N SER A 92 -5.00 3.33 3.43
CA SER A 92 -5.36 3.95 2.15
C SER A 92 -6.86 3.83 1.89
N ILE A 93 -7.63 4.79 2.40
CA ILE A 93 -9.09 4.79 2.23
C ILE A 93 -9.46 5.38 0.86
N THR A 94 -9.79 4.49 -0.08
CA THR A 94 -10.27 4.87 -1.41
C THR A 94 -11.80 4.68 -1.49
N GLU A 95 -12.52 5.75 -1.85
CA GLU A 95 -13.93 5.64 -2.25
C GLU A 95 -13.96 5.26 -3.72
N ASN A 96 -14.29 4.00 -3.98
CA ASN A 96 -14.44 3.52 -5.33
C ASN A 96 -15.86 3.82 -5.79
N LYS A 97 -15.97 4.57 -6.88
CA LYS A 97 -17.26 4.85 -7.52
C LYS A 97 -17.35 4.05 -8.79
N LYS A 98 -18.46 3.33 -8.93
CA LYS A 98 -18.88 2.80 -10.22
C LYS A 98 -19.22 3.99 -11.12
N ASP A 99 -18.74 3.93 -12.34
CA ASP A 99 -18.93 4.96 -13.35
C ASP A 99 -19.94 4.47 -14.38
N GLY A 100 -21.14 5.04 -14.31
CA GLY A 100 -22.23 4.74 -15.23
C GLY A 100 -22.51 3.24 -15.40
N ASP A 101 -22.94 2.90 -16.60
CA ASP A 101 -23.21 1.53 -17.02
C ASP A 101 -21.91 0.79 -17.38
N ASP A 102 -21.93 -0.53 -17.25
CA ASP A 102 -20.78 -1.37 -17.59
C ASP A 102 -20.58 -1.42 -19.11
N GLU A 103 -19.38 -1.04 -19.56
CA GLU A 103 -18.95 -1.18 -20.94
C GLU A 103 -18.52 -2.62 -21.23
N GLU A 104 -18.57 -3.01 -22.50
CA GLU A 104 -18.06 -4.31 -22.96
C GLU A 104 -16.53 -4.37 -22.83
N LEU A 105 -16.01 -5.50 -22.34
CA LEU A 105 -14.58 -5.76 -22.31
C LEU A 105 -14.04 -5.88 -23.75
N LYS A 106 -13.22 -4.92 -24.18
CA LYS A 106 -12.70 -4.84 -25.55
C LYS A 106 -11.19 -4.90 -25.58
N LEU A 107 -10.67 -5.67 -26.51
CA LEU A 107 -9.25 -5.75 -26.78
C LEU A 107 -8.83 -4.59 -27.71
N VAL A 108 -7.84 -3.81 -27.29
CA VAL A 108 -7.34 -2.64 -28.02
C VAL A 108 -5.85 -2.81 -28.30
N GLU A 109 -5.47 -2.60 -29.56
CA GLU A 109 -4.06 -2.65 -29.99
C GLU A 109 -3.31 -1.38 -29.53
N THR A 110 -2.22 -1.60 -28.81
CA THR A 110 -1.45 -0.59 -28.07
C THR A 110 0.06 -0.90 -28.19
N PRO A 111 0.61 -0.90 -29.41
CA PRO A 111 1.97 -1.33 -29.65
C PRO A 111 2.96 -0.34 -29.02
N ASN A 112 3.98 -0.86 -28.32
CA ASN A 112 5.03 -0.09 -27.65
C ASN A 112 4.54 0.84 -26.51
N ILE A 113 3.36 0.59 -25.93
CA ILE A 113 2.85 1.30 -24.76
C ILE A 113 3.07 0.43 -23.53
N HIS A 114 3.92 0.87 -22.59
CA HIS A 114 4.33 0.07 -21.43
C HIS A 114 4.12 0.75 -20.07
N THR A 115 3.69 2.02 -20.06
CA THR A 115 3.47 2.79 -18.83
C THR A 115 2.00 3.16 -18.68
N ILE A 116 1.58 3.44 -17.44
CA ILE A 116 0.21 3.86 -17.15
C ILE A 116 -0.08 5.24 -17.76
N GLU A 117 0.90 6.14 -17.72
CA GLU A 117 0.79 7.47 -18.28
C GLU A 117 0.58 7.43 -19.79
N ASP A 118 1.30 6.55 -20.50
CA ASP A 118 1.20 6.41 -21.95
C ASP A 118 -0.14 5.79 -22.37
N ILE A 119 -0.62 4.74 -21.66
CA ILE A 119 -1.91 4.10 -22.00
C ILE A 119 -3.09 5.03 -21.72
N CYS A 120 -3.07 5.77 -20.61
CA CYS A 120 -4.08 6.77 -20.28
C CYS A 120 -4.09 7.91 -21.31
N THR A 121 -2.91 8.39 -21.71
CA THR A 121 -2.79 9.41 -22.78
C THR A 121 -3.34 8.89 -24.10
N PHE A 122 -3.03 7.66 -24.48
CA PHE A 122 -3.50 7.04 -25.72
C PHE A 122 -5.02 6.85 -25.74
N LEU A 123 -5.61 6.40 -24.63
CA LEU A 123 -7.05 6.16 -24.51
C LEU A 123 -7.86 7.42 -24.19
N GLY A 124 -7.20 8.52 -23.80
CA GLY A 124 -7.87 9.74 -23.33
C GLY A 124 -8.60 9.55 -22.00
N THR A 125 -8.11 8.64 -21.15
CA THR A 125 -8.69 8.31 -19.85
C THR A 125 -7.80 8.82 -18.71
N PRO A 126 -8.35 9.13 -17.54
CA PRO A 126 -7.55 9.53 -16.38
C PRO A 126 -6.85 8.32 -15.73
N LEU A 127 -5.82 8.55 -14.92
CA LEU A 127 -5.01 7.47 -14.29
C LEU A 127 -5.86 6.55 -13.40
N GLU A 128 -6.88 7.12 -12.74
CA GLU A 128 -7.85 6.41 -11.90
C GLU A 128 -8.70 5.40 -12.68
N LYS A 129 -8.72 5.52 -14.01
CA LYS A 129 -9.40 4.61 -14.95
C LYS A 129 -8.48 3.53 -15.51
N SER A 130 -7.35 3.29 -14.89
CA SER A 130 -6.45 2.20 -15.25
C SER A 130 -6.19 1.26 -14.06
N CYS A 131 -6.00 -0.02 -14.37
CA CYS A 131 -5.58 -1.07 -13.46
C CYS A 131 -4.14 -1.45 -13.81
N LYS A 132 -3.22 -1.06 -12.91
CA LYS A 132 -1.78 -1.30 -12.98
C LYS A 132 -1.44 -2.64 -12.37
N ALA A 133 -0.51 -3.36 -13.00
CA ALA A 133 0.13 -4.54 -12.43
C ALA A 133 1.52 -4.17 -11.90
N VAL A 134 1.80 -4.48 -10.64
CA VAL A 134 3.14 -4.38 -10.04
C VAL A 134 3.58 -5.77 -9.62
N VAL A 135 4.79 -6.16 -10.02
CA VAL A 135 5.28 -7.53 -9.86
C VAL A 135 6.40 -7.57 -8.83
N TYR A 136 6.26 -8.47 -7.88
CA TYR A 136 7.22 -8.78 -6.83
C TYR A 136 7.57 -10.26 -6.85
N GLN A 137 8.62 -10.64 -6.11
CA GLN A 137 8.97 -12.02 -5.82
C GLN A 137 9.15 -12.20 -4.31
N GLN A 138 8.72 -13.35 -3.80
CA GLN A 138 8.94 -13.74 -2.40
C GLN A 138 10.42 -14.05 -2.18
N ASN A 139 10.99 -13.62 -1.06
CA ASN A 139 12.41 -13.83 -0.76
C ASN A 139 12.75 -15.29 -0.44
N SER A 140 11.77 -16.11 -0.08
CA SER A 140 11.98 -17.50 0.35
C SER A 140 12.12 -18.48 -0.83
N ASP A 141 11.37 -18.28 -1.92
CA ASP A 141 11.31 -19.21 -3.04
C ASP A 141 11.23 -18.55 -4.42
N ASP A 142 11.41 -17.23 -4.50
CA ASP A 142 11.32 -16.42 -5.72
C ASP A 142 9.96 -16.52 -6.44
N LYS A 143 8.90 -17.00 -5.77
CA LYS A 143 7.56 -17.10 -6.34
C LYS A 143 7.00 -15.71 -6.63
N PHE A 144 6.47 -15.53 -7.84
CA PHE A 144 5.93 -14.25 -8.28
C PHE A 144 4.63 -13.88 -7.54
N VAL A 145 4.58 -12.62 -7.14
CA VAL A 145 3.39 -11.94 -6.59
C VAL A 145 3.01 -10.82 -7.54
N VAL A 146 1.82 -10.89 -8.13
CA VAL A 146 1.27 -9.88 -9.03
C VAL A 146 0.22 -9.08 -8.29
N VAL A 147 0.49 -7.80 -8.09
CA VAL A 147 -0.42 -6.88 -7.40
C VAL A 147 -1.14 -6.03 -8.43
N PHE A 148 -2.46 -6.11 -8.45
CA PHE A 148 -3.31 -5.24 -9.24
C PHE A 148 -3.80 -4.08 -8.37
N ILE A 149 -3.57 -2.85 -8.84
CA ILE A 149 -3.88 -1.62 -8.11
C ILE A 149 -4.32 -0.54 -9.11
N ARG A 150 -5.10 0.45 -8.67
CA ARG A 150 -5.46 1.60 -9.51
C ARG A 150 -4.20 2.35 -9.98
N GLY A 151 -4.18 2.84 -11.21
CA GLY A 151 -2.96 3.30 -11.87
C GLY A 151 -2.31 4.54 -11.26
N ASP A 152 -3.08 5.40 -10.61
CA ASP A 152 -2.64 6.60 -9.87
C ASP A 152 -2.04 6.27 -8.49
N LEU A 153 -2.08 5.03 -8.04
CA LEU A 153 -1.64 4.60 -6.71
C LEU A 153 -0.39 3.73 -6.80
N ASP A 154 0.44 3.79 -5.76
CA ASP A 154 1.62 2.94 -5.63
C ASP A 154 1.45 1.91 -4.52
N VAL A 155 2.08 0.75 -4.72
CA VAL A 155 2.08 -0.32 -3.72
C VAL A 155 2.91 0.10 -2.50
N ASN A 156 2.37 -0.16 -1.32
CA ASN A 156 3.06 -0.10 -0.04
C ASN A 156 3.61 -1.50 0.26
N GLU A 157 4.94 -1.65 0.13
CA GLU A 157 5.64 -2.93 0.29
C GLU A 157 5.52 -3.48 1.72
N THR A 158 5.51 -2.61 2.74
CA THR A 158 5.31 -3.03 4.14
C THR A 158 3.94 -3.68 4.32
N LYS A 159 2.88 -3.04 3.83
CA LYS A 159 1.52 -3.62 3.87
C LYS A 159 1.43 -4.95 3.12
N LEU A 160 2.08 -5.03 1.95
CA LEU A 160 2.10 -6.24 1.16
C LEU A 160 2.85 -7.37 1.89
N THR A 161 4.04 -7.12 2.45
CA THR A 161 4.79 -8.09 3.25
C THR A 161 3.99 -8.59 4.45
N ASN A 162 3.30 -7.69 5.15
CA ASN A 162 2.44 -8.05 6.28
C ASN A 162 1.27 -8.94 5.87
N TYR A 163 0.62 -8.63 4.74
CA TYR A 163 -0.46 -9.48 4.20
C TYR A 163 0.04 -10.85 3.74
N LEU A 164 1.23 -10.88 3.11
CA LEU A 164 1.82 -12.12 2.61
C LEU A 164 2.42 -12.98 3.71
N CYS A 165 2.71 -12.39 4.87
CA CYS A 165 3.56 -12.92 5.93
C CYS A 165 4.95 -13.34 5.41
N GLU A 166 5.48 -12.59 4.44
CA GLU A 166 6.72 -12.92 3.73
C GLU A 166 7.38 -11.65 3.16
N ASN A 167 8.71 -11.59 3.23
CA ASN A 167 9.46 -10.49 2.64
C ASN A 167 9.48 -10.62 1.12
N ILE A 168 9.46 -9.47 0.45
CA ILE A 168 9.45 -9.41 -1.02
C ILE A 168 10.56 -8.51 -1.55
N HIS A 169 10.85 -8.67 -2.83
CA HIS A 169 11.68 -7.76 -3.60
C HIS A 169 11.06 -7.52 -5.00
N PRO A 170 11.44 -6.44 -5.71
CA PRO A 170 10.94 -6.19 -7.06
C PRO A 170 11.16 -7.38 -7.98
N GLY A 171 10.11 -7.81 -8.66
CA GLY A 171 10.15 -9.02 -9.47
C GLY A 171 10.94 -8.82 -10.76
N VAL A 172 11.75 -9.82 -11.10
CA VAL A 172 12.52 -9.85 -12.35
C VAL A 172 11.71 -10.61 -13.41
N ILE A 173 11.01 -9.87 -14.26
CA ILE A 173 10.19 -10.44 -15.34
C ILE A 173 11.10 -10.91 -16.49
N THR A 174 11.17 -12.22 -16.70
CA THR A 174 11.86 -12.85 -17.84
C THR A 174 10.85 -13.37 -18.85
N GLU A 175 11.27 -13.69 -20.07
CA GLU A 175 10.36 -14.26 -21.10
C GLU A 175 9.72 -15.59 -20.66
N GLU A 176 10.42 -16.35 -19.82
CA GLU A 176 10.02 -17.69 -19.36
C GLU A 176 8.96 -17.66 -18.26
N CYS A 177 8.82 -16.54 -17.53
CA CYS A 177 7.89 -16.46 -16.40
C CYS A 177 6.42 -16.32 -16.83
N GLY A 178 6.14 -16.11 -18.12
CA GLY A 178 4.78 -15.98 -18.65
C GLY A 178 4.13 -14.60 -18.49
N LEU A 179 4.72 -13.71 -17.68
CA LEU A 179 4.26 -12.32 -17.54
C LEU A 179 4.76 -11.45 -18.70
N LYS A 180 3.88 -10.61 -19.24
CA LYS A 180 4.20 -9.70 -20.36
C LYS A 180 4.37 -8.29 -19.84
N ALA A 181 5.60 -7.89 -19.49
CA ALA A 181 5.89 -6.57 -18.93
C ALA A 181 5.27 -5.43 -19.76
N GLY A 182 4.57 -4.51 -19.10
CA GLY A 182 3.79 -3.45 -19.73
C GLY A 182 2.40 -3.86 -20.26
N PHE A 183 2.07 -5.17 -20.26
CA PHE A 183 0.80 -5.71 -20.76
C PHE A 183 0.17 -6.73 -19.81
N ILE A 184 0.60 -6.77 -18.54
CA ILE A 184 0.05 -7.68 -17.52
C ILE A 184 -1.32 -7.16 -17.09
N GLY A 185 -2.32 -8.04 -17.05
CA GLY A 185 -3.66 -7.70 -16.60
C GLY A 185 -4.35 -8.82 -15.84
N PRO A 186 -5.46 -8.52 -15.15
CA PRO A 186 -6.15 -9.49 -14.31
C PRO A 186 -7.00 -10.48 -15.11
N CYS A 187 -7.41 -10.12 -16.33
CA CYS A 187 -8.23 -10.98 -17.18
C CYS A 187 -7.39 -12.09 -17.81
N ASN A 188 -7.79 -13.35 -17.60
CA ASN A 188 -7.14 -14.53 -18.17
C ASN A 188 -5.64 -14.64 -17.83
N LEU A 189 -5.22 -14.15 -16.66
CA LEU A 189 -3.84 -14.33 -16.20
C LEU A 189 -3.61 -15.81 -15.90
N SER A 190 -2.75 -16.46 -16.69
CA SER A 190 -2.42 -17.88 -16.55
C SER A 190 -0.99 -18.06 -16.06
N GLY A 191 -0.80 -18.86 -15.02
CA GLY A 191 0.50 -19.19 -14.44
C GLY A 191 0.38 -19.51 -12.96
N ASP A 192 1.47 -19.97 -12.34
CA ASP A 192 1.52 -20.14 -10.89
C ASP A 192 2.02 -18.85 -10.22
N PHE A 193 1.11 -17.89 -10.08
CA PHE A 193 1.38 -16.61 -9.45
C PHE A 193 0.47 -16.42 -8.24
N ARG A 194 0.99 -15.77 -7.20
CA ARG A 194 0.15 -15.22 -6.14
C ARG A 194 -0.41 -13.89 -6.63
N VAL A 195 -1.74 -13.75 -6.68
CA VAL A 195 -2.38 -12.53 -7.18
C VAL A 195 -3.00 -11.78 -6.00
N VAL A 196 -2.78 -10.47 -5.93
CA VAL A 196 -3.31 -9.59 -4.90
C VAL A 196 -4.04 -8.43 -5.57
N TYR A 197 -5.24 -8.12 -5.12
CA TYR A 197 -6.00 -6.95 -5.59
C TYR A 197 -6.05 -5.89 -4.50
N ASP A 198 -5.62 -4.68 -4.81
CA ASP A 198 -5.74 -3.57 -3.88
C ASP A 198 -7.20 -3.12 -3.74
N SER A 199 -7.55 -2.66 -2.55
CA SER A 199 -8.89 -2.17 -2.20
C SER A 199 -9.37 -1.05 -3.10
N SER A 200 -8.49 -0.28 -3.75
CA SER A 200 -8.84 0.74 -4.75
C SER A 200 -9.56 0.22 -6.01
N LEU A 201 -9.52 -1.10 -6.26
CA LEU A 201 -10.21 -1.71 -7.39
C LEU A 201 -11.63 -2.19 -7.05
N LYS A 202 -11.97 -2.32 -5.76
CA LYS A 202 -13.23 -2.91 -5.32
C LYS A 202 -14.45 -2.15 -5.85
N GLY A 203 -15.32 -2.81 -6.62
CA GLY A 203 -16.55 -2.22 -7.16
C GLY A 203 -16.31 -1.18 -8.26
N THR A 204 -15.10 -1.12 -8.82
CA THR A 204 -14.78 -0.26 -9.97
C THR A 204 -15.16 -0.92 -11.29
N ASN A 205 -15.43 -0.09 -12.30
CA ASN A 205 -15.74 -0.52 -13.64
C ASN A 205 -15.12 0.40 -14.71
N ASN A 206 -15.18 -0.09 -15.95
CA ASN A 206 -14.70 0.60 -17.15
C ASN A 206 -13.23 1.01 -17.05
N LEU A 207 -12.38 0.16 -16.47
CA LEU A 207 -10.95 0.37 -16.37
C LEU A 207 -10.23 -0.09 -17.66
N SER A 208 -9.05 0.46 -17.92
CA SER A 208 -8.07 -0.11 -18.83
C SER A 208 -7.08 -0.99 -18.08
N CYS A 209 -6.66 -2.12 -18.65
CA CYS A 209 -5.64 -3.00 -18.06
C CYS A 209 -4.84 -3.72 -19.16
N GLY A 210 -3.70 -4.31 -18.82
CA GLY A 210 -2.97 -5.16 -19.77
C GLY A 210 -3.80 -6.34 -20.25
N ALA A 211 -3.54 -6.86 -21.46
CA ALA A 211 -4.29 -8.00 -22.00
C ALA A 211 -3.62 -9.37 -21.82
N ASN A 212 -2.53 -9.44 -21.06
CA ASN A 212 -1.61 -10.58 -21.01
C ASN A 212 -1.07 -11.00 -22.40
N LYS A 213 -1.12 -10.06 -23.34
CA LYS A 213 -0.70 -10.20 -24.73
C LYS A 213 0.08 -8.96 -25.14
N GLU A 214 1.28 -9.16 -25.64
CA GLU A 214 2.17 -8.08 -26.05
C GLU A 214 1.51 -7.18 -27.10
N GLY A 215 1.58 -5.87 -26.88
CA GLY A 215 0.98 -4.87 -27.76
C GLY A 215 -0.54 -4.73 -27.62
N TYR A 216 -1.16 -5.30 -26.58
CA TYR A 216 -2.60 -5.20 -26.36
C TYR A 216 -2.97 -4.87 -24.91
N HIS A 217 -4.01 -4.07 -24.77
CA HIS A 217 -4.67 -3.75 -23.50
C HIS A 217 -6.17 -4.06 -23.64
N TYR A 218 -6.83 -4.33 -22.52
CA TYR A 218 -8.28 -4.30 -22.45
C TYR A 218 -8.78 -2.92 -22.02
N THR A 219 -9.95 -2.54 -22.52
CA THR A 219 -10.79 -1.44 -22.00
C THR A 219 -12.14 -2.00 -21.58
N GLY A 220 -12.87 -1.29 -20.72
CA GLY A 220 -14.18 -1.76 -20.25
C GLY A 220 -14.07 -2.85 -19.16
N LEU A 221 -12.93 -2.93 -18.46
CA LEU A 221 -12.74 -3.88 -17.36
C LEU A 221 -13.68 -3.55 -16.21
N CYS A 222 -14.51 -4.51 -15.83
CA CYS A 222 -15.41 -4.44 -14.69
C CYS A 222 -15.00 -5.50 -13.66
N MET A 223 -14.54 -5.07 -12.48
CA MET A 223 -13.94 -5.98 -11.51
C MET A 223 -14.91 -7.07 -11.05
N GLU A 224 -16.19 -6.72 -10.83
CA GLU A 224 -17.21 -7.70 -10.41
C GLU A 224 -17.60 -8.70 -11.51
N ARG A 225 -17.50 -8.30 -12.79
CA ARG A 225 -17.88 -9.14 -13.93
C ARG A 225 -16.72 -10.02 -14.41
N ASP A 226 -15.56 -9.39 -14.59
CA ASP A 226 -14.41 -9.99 -15.27
C ASP A 226 -13.42 -10.63 -14.29
N VAL A 227 -13.49 -10.27 -13.01
CA VAL A 227 -12.65 -10.80 -11.92
C VAL A 227 -13.48 -11.08 -10.65
N PRO A 228 -14.56 -11.89 -10.75
CA PRO A 228 -15.55 -12.04 -9.66
C PRO A 228 -14.98 -12.60 -8.36
N ASP A 229 -13.90 -13.36 -8.43
CA ASP A 229 -13.24 -14.01 -7.29
C ASP A 229 -12.12 -13.15 -6.65
N ALA A 230 -12.02 -11.87 -7.02
CA ALA A 230 -11.01 -10.96 -6.47
C ALA A 230 -11.23 -10.72 -4.96
N GLU A 231 -10.23 -11.09 -4.16
CA GLU A 231 -10.13 -10.67 -2.76
C GLU A 231 -9.33 -9.37 -2.67
N TYR A 232 -9.91 -8.38 -1.98
CA TYR A 232 -9.37 -7.02 -1.90
C TYR A 232 -8.66 -6.78 -0.57
N VAL A 233 -7.46 -6.21 -0.63
CA VAL A 233 -6.59 -5.91 0.51
C VAL A 233 -6.11 -4.47 0.43
N ASP A 234 -5.91 -3.76 1.55
CA ASP A 234 -5.22 -2.46 1.50
C ASP A 234 -3.71 -2.70 1.38
N VAL A 235 -3.18 -2.52 0.18
CA VAL A 235 -1.74 -2.58 -0.12
C VAL A 235 -1.26 -1.31 -0.83
N ALA A 236 -2.07 -0.26 -0.85
CA ALA A 236 -1.72 1.02 -1.43
C ALA A 236 -1.01 1.94 -0.41
N LYS A 237 -0.11 2.79 -0.91
CA LYS A 237 0.34 3.98 -0.18
C LYS A 237 -0.84 4.95 -0.06
N ILE A 238 -0.92 5.64 1.07
CA ILE A 238 -1.91 6.71 1.26
C ILE A 238 -1.60 7.89 0.33
N THR A 239 -2.63 8.53 -0.21
CA THR A 239 -2.51 9.75 -1.03
C THR A 239 -3.12 10.96 -0.30
N PRO A 240 -2.74 12.20 -0.66
CA PRO A 240 -3.39 13.42 -0.16
C PRO A 240 -4.94 13.37 -0.17
N ALA A 241 -5.53 12.78 -1.20
CA ALA A 241 -6.99 12.63 -1.31
C ALA A 241 -7.57 11.64 -0.27
N ALA A 242 -6.84 10.58 0.07
CA ALA A 242 -7.24 9.62 1.09
C ALA A 242 -7.17 10.20 2.51
N PHE A 243 -6.28 11.17 2.79
CA PHE A 243 -6.19 11.86 4.09
C PHE A 243 -7.50 12.51 4.53
N ALA A 244 -8.13 13.27 3.62
CA ALA A 244 -9.39 13.96 3.90
C ALA A 244 -10.50 13.00 4.34
N ARG A 245 -10.42 11.74 3.92
CA ARG A 245 -11.41 10.71 4.26
C ARG A 245 -11.11 10.01 5.57
N ILE A 246 -9.84 9.81 5.92
CA ILE A 246 -9.48 9.34 7.27
C ILE A 246 -10.02 10.33 8.30
N ALA A 247 -9.83 11.63 8.06
CA ALA A 247 -10.36 12.69 8.91
C ALA A 247 -11.89 12.58 9.09
N ALA A 248 -12.62 12.27 8.02
CA ALA A 248 -14.08 12.11 8.05
C ALA A 248 -14.57 10.77 8.65
N SER A 249 -13.69 9.77 8.77
CA SER A 249 -14.01 8.43 9.31
C SER A 249 -13.73 8.29 10.81
N ILE A 250 -13.02 9.25 11.39
CA ILE A 250 -12.76 9.32 12.82
C ILE A 250 -13.94 10.09 13.45
N PRO A 251 -14.67 9.49 14.41
CA PRO A 251 -15.82 10.11 15.05
C PRO A 251 -15.46 11.35 15.88
#